data_AF-I3X628-F1
#
_entry.id   AF-I3X628-F1
#
_cell.length_a   1.000
_cell.length_b   1.000
_cell.length_c   1.000
_cell.angle_alpha   90.00
_cell.angle_beta   90.00
_cell.angle_gamma   90.00
#
_symmetry.space_group_name_H-M   'P 1'
#
loop_
_entity.id
_entity.type
_entity.pdbx_description
1 polymer ?
#
loop_
_entity_poly.entity_id
_entity_poly.type
_entity_poly.pdbx_seq_one_letter_code
_entity_poly.pdbx_strand_id
1 'polypeptide(L)'
;MKSFGTTTVRDGGSDAVAGKGAGEGGADLAGSYDTNGHGIVRCCGHGSGGEAAIRDDVGARHERGLRAGEVSNDAGDLVILAVAADRHAETPYDTVMFGAGATIEPMTPGLIAFSRRALETSRRVAAPCTGAFVLAEAGLLDGRRATTHWAFARRLQERFPAVKVEDDRIFIVDGSVWTSAGMTATIDLALAMIEKDHGQDVARSVARKLVVYHRRAGGQSQFSALLELEPKSDRIQKSIDYAKANLDGVLSVEELAEAAGLSPRQFSRAFRAETGQSPAKAVENLRVEAARLMMEQGRHSMDVIAVETGFADPDRMRRAFLRTLGQPPQTIRRNARESASA
;
A
#
# COMPACT_ATOMS: atom_id res chain seq x y z
N MET A 1 -12.23 -37.67 -27.77
CA MET A 1 -11.93 -37.60 -26.32
C MET A 1 -12.64 -36.35 -25.81
N LYS A 2 -13.48 -36.52 -24.78
CA LYS A 2 -14.79 -35.86 -24.63
C LYS A 2 -14.75 -34.34 -24.35
N SER A 3 -15.73 -33.69 -24.97
CA SER A 3 -16.23 -32.32 -24.84
C SER A 3 -17.29 -32.17 -23.72
N PHE A 4 -17.83 -30.95 -23.59
CA PHE A 4 -19.05 -30.47 -22.87
C PHE A 4 -18.82 -29.82 -21.50
N GLY A 5 -19.47 -28.71 -21.12
CA GLY A 5 -20.56 -28.01 -21.81
C GLY A 5 -20.89 -26.64 -21.21
N THR A 6 -21.44 -25.79 -22.07
CA THR A 6 -22.24 -24.60 -21.81
C THR A 6 -23.56 -24.98 -21.12
N THR A 7 -24.08 -24.13 -20.23
CA THR A 7 -25.50 -24.15 -19.86
C THR A 7 -26.02 -22.72 -19.70
N THR A 8 -26.95 -22.37 -20.58
CA THR A 8 -27.92 -21.29 -20.47
C THR A 8 -29.30 -21.93 -20.32
N VAL A 9 -30.12 -21.49 -19.36
CA VAL A 9 -31.60 -21.57 -19.44
C VAL A 9 -32.22 -20.33 -18.76
N ARG A 10 -33.31 -19.86 -19.37
CA ARG A 10 -34.07 -18.61 -19.21
C ARG A 10 -35.19 -18.68 -18.15
N ASP A 11 -35.71 -17.49 -17.86
CA ASP A 11 -36.89 -17.06 -17.08
C ASP A 11 -38.19 -17.90 -17.13
N GLY A 12 -38.90 -17.86 -15.98
CA GLY A 12 -40.33 -17.48 -15.94
C GLY A 12 -41.35 -18.50 -15.41
N GLY A 13 -42.12 -18.12 -14.38
CA GLY A 13 -43.54 -18.49 -14.26
C GLY A 13 -43.98 -19.42 -13.11
N SER A 14 -45.03 -18.98 -12.42
CA SER A 14 -45.80 -19.52 -11.29
C SER A 14 -46.39 -20.93 -11.45
N ASP A 15 -46.42 -21.71 -10.36
CA ASP A 15 -47.65 -22.15 -9.66
C ASP A 15 -47.36 -23.17 -8.54
N ALA A 16 -48.11 -23.05 -7.45
CA ALA A 16 -47.98 -23.82 -6.21
C ALA A 16 -48.86 -25.07 -6.21
N VAL A 17 -48.40 -26.21 -5.66
CA VAL A 17 -49.18 -27.14 -4.80
C VAL A 17 -48.23 -27.92 -3.88
N ALA A 18 -48.71 -28.12 -2.65
CA ALA A 18 -48.06 -28.55 -1.42
C ALA A 18 -47.70 -30.05 -1.26
N GLY A 19 -46.71 -30.30 -0.39
CA GLY A 19 -46.47 -31.58 0.31
C GLY A 19 -45.63 -31.34 1.57
N LYS A 20 -46.26 -31.41 2.75
CA LYS A 20 -45.64 -31.22 4.08
C LYS A 20 -44.84 -32.45 4.52
N GLY A 21 -43.69 -32.22 5.17
CA GLY A 21 -43.01 -33.18 6.05
C GLY A 21 -41.67 -32.63 6.57
N ALA A 22 -41.63 -32.28 7.86
CA ALA A 22 -40.60 -31.54 8.61
C ALA A 22 -39.20 -32.19 8.63
N GLY A 23 -38.09 -31.47 8.87
CA GLY A 23 -37.94 -30.05 9.15
C GLY A 23 -36.47 -29.64 9.27
N GLU A 24 -36.18 -28.39 8.95
CA GLU A 24 -34.94 -27.70 9.28
C GLU A 24 -35.29 -26.25 9.59
N GLY A 25 -34.85 -25.76 10.75
CA GLY A 25 -35.14 -24.43 11.25
C GLY A 25 -34.45 -23.37 10.41
N GLY A 26 -35.17 -22.81 9.45
CA GLY A 26 -34.82 -21.54 8.83
C GLY A 26 -34.91 -20.43 9.89
N ALA A 27 -33.78 -19.80 10.19
CA ALA A 27 -33.76 -18.48 10.78
C ALA A 27 -33.53 -17.48 9.64
N ASP A 28 -34.63 -16.88 9.18
CA ASP A 28 -34.64 -15.58 8.53
C ASP A 28 -33.81 -14.62 9.39
N LEU A 29 -32.68 -14.12 8.87
CA LEU A 29 -31.88 -13.14 9.57
C LEU A 29 -31.68 -11.92 8.69
N ALA A 30 -32.59 -10.97 8.90
CA ALA A 30 -32.53 -9.60 8.41
C ALA A 30 -31.15 -8.98 8.72
N GLY A 31 -30.51 -8.47 7.68
CA GLY A 31 -29.15 -7.94 7.72
C GLY A 31 -29.03 -6.54 8.35
N SER A 32 -27.80 -6.18 8.74
CA SER A 32 -27.47 -4.80 9.10
C SER A 32 -25.98 -4.49 8.93
N TYR A 33 -25.71 -3.34 8.32
CA TYR A 33 -24.39 -2.76 8.02
C TYR A 33 -24.07 -1.62 9.00
N ASP A 34 -22.81 -1.19 9.01
CA ASP A 34 -22.51 0.24 9.14
C ASP A 34 -22.53 0.83 7.73
N THR A 35 -23.11 2.01 7.53
CA THR A 35 -23.57 2.50 6.22
C THR A 35 -22.47 2.68 5.17
N ASN A 36 -21.20 2.52 5.53
CA ASN A 36 -20.04 2.99 4.76
C ASN A 36 -18.97 1.91 4.42
N GLY A 37 -19.16 0.62 4.76
CA GLY A 37 -18.39 -0.47 4.11
C GLY A 37 -16.89 -0.68 4.47
N HIS A 38 -16.38 -0.22 5.62
CA HIS A 38 -14.97 -0.46 6.00
C HIS A 38 -14.66 -1.91 6.43
N GLY A 39 -13.60 -2.53 5.89
CA GLY A 39 -13.13 -3.89 6.25
C GLY A 39 -11.92 -3.94 7.21
N ILE A 40 -11.86 -4.95 8.10
CA ILE A 40 -10.80 -5.15 9.12
C ILE A 40 -10.15 -6.53 8.95
N VAL A 41 -8.83 -6.60 8.73
CA VAL A 41 -8.10 -7.88 8.58
C VAL A 41 -7.42 -8.27 9.90
N ARG A 42 -7.54 -9.54 10.30
CA ARG A 42 -7.05 -10.07 11.60
C ARG A 42 -6.00 -11.16 11.41
N CYS A 43 -5.02 -11.22 12.32
CA CYS A 43 -4.16 -12.39 12.50
C CYS A 43 -4.09 -12.74 14.00
N CYS A 44 -4.55 -13.93 14.39
CA CYS A 44 -4.44 -14.44 15.76
C CYS A 44 -3.19 -15.35 15.88
N GLY A 45 -2.46 -15.22 16.99
CA GLY A 45 -1.39 -16.15 17.38
C GLY A 45 -1.96 -17.46 17.94
N HIS A 46 -1.23 -18.57 17.75
CA HIS A 46 -1.62 -19.90 18.20
C HIS A 46 -1.56 -20.03 19.74
N GLY A 47 -2.64 -20.53 20.35
CA GLY A 47 -2.70 -21.00 21.74
C GLY A 47 -3.54 -22.27 21.83
N SER A 48 -3.00 -23.29 22.46
CA SER A 48 -3.47 -24.69 22.53
C SER A 48 -4.53 -24.94 23.61
N GLY A 49 -5.60 -25.65 23.23
CA GLY A 49 -6.33 -26.66 24.04
C GLY A 49 -7.12 -26.22 25.27
N GLY A 50 -8.42 -26.58 25.31
CA GLY A 50 -9.21 -26.61 26.55
C GLY A 50 -10.72 -26.49 26.34
N GLU A 51 -11.44 -27.61 26.44
CA GLU A 51 -12.90 -27.69 26.61
C GLU A 51 -13.32 -27.10 27.98
N ALA A 52 -14.33 -26.23 28.03
CA ALA A 52 -15.14 -26.02 29.23
C ALA A 52 -16.51 -25.41 28.91
N ALA A 53 -17.53 -25.93 29.61
CA ALA A 53 -18.95 -25.74 29.39
C ALA A 53 -19.58 -24.58 30.19
N ILE A 54 -20.61 -23.96 29.60
CA ILE A 54 -21.88 -23.42 30.13
C ILE A 54 -21.83 -22.54 31.41
N ARG A 55 -22.30 -21.28 31.28
CA ARG A 55 -23.45 -20.73 32.05
C ARG A 55 -23.90 -19.35 31.55
N ASP A 56 -25.18 -19.26 31.23
CA ASP A 56 -25.93 -18.02 31.07
C ASP A 56 -25.92 -17.23 32.40
N ASP A 57 -25.68 -15.93 32.32
CA ASP A 57 -26.41 -14.99 33.17
C ASP A 57 -26.57 -13.61 32.52
N VAL A 58 -27.70 -13.01 32.87
CA VAL A 58 -28.42 -11.91 32.24
C VAL A 58 -27.85 -10.55 32.62
N GLY A 59 -27.71 -9.63 31.67
CA GLY A 59 -27.34 -8.25 32.00
C GLY A 59 -27.17 -7.31 30.80
N ALA A 60 -28.29 -6.84 30.25
CA ALA A 60 -28.32 -5.84 29.19
C ALA A 60 -27.59 -4.53 29.54
N ARG A 61 -26.64 -4.09 28.70
CA ARG A 61 -26.31 -2.66 28.50
C ARG A 61 -25.98 -2.34 27.05
N HIS A 62 -26.39 -1.13 26.69
CA HIS A 62 -26.53 -0.54 25.38
C HIS A 62 -25.16 -0.15 24.77
N GLU A 63 -24.48 -1.05 24.07
CA GLU A 63 -23.36 -0.70 23.19
C GLU A 63 -23.40 -1.57 21.92
N ARG A 64 -23.84 -1.00 20.79
CA ARG A 64 -23.87 -1.71 19.49
C ARG A 64 -22.44 -1.82 18.94
N GLY A 65 -21.76 -2.91 19.29
CA GLY A 65 -20.48 -3.32 18.71
C GLY A 65 -20.60 -3.88 17.28
N LEU A 66 -19.48 -3.84 16.54
CA LEU A 66 -19.31 -4.41 15.20
C LEU A 66 -19.69 -5.91 15.19
N ARG A 67 -20.62 -6.33 14.32
CA ARG A 67 -21.07 -7.72 14.19
C ARG A 67 -20.44 -8.42 12.97
N ALA A 68 -20.35 -9.75 13.04
CA ALA A 68 -19.92 -10.62 11.95
C ALA A 68 -20.84 -10.47 10.71
N GLY A 69 -20.26 -10.43 9.50
CA GLY A 69 -21.02 -10.37 8.24
C GLY A 69 -20.13 -10.58 7.02
N GLU A 70 -20.75 -10.94 5.90
CA GLU A 70 -20.11 -11.00 4.58
C GLU A 70 -19.73 -9.59 4.11
N VAL A 71 -18.55 -9.44 3.49
CA VAL A 71 -18.06 -8.15 2.99
C VAL A 71 -17.61 -8.31 1.54
N SER A 72 -18.18 -7.54 0.63
CA SER A 72 -17.70 -7.48 -0.75
C SER A 72 -16.51 -6.53 -0.85
N ASN A 73 -15.51 -6.87 -1.68
CA ASN A 73 -14.44 -5.94 -2.00
C ASN A 73 -14.88 -4.94 -3.10
N ASP A 74 -14.04 -3.94 -3.36
CA ASP A 74 -14.28 -2.92 -4.40
C ASP A 74 -14.37 -3.49 -5.83
N ALA A 75 -13.91 -4.73 -6.05
CA ALA A 75 -14.03 -5.43 -7.33
C ALA A 75 -15.37 -6.17 -7.49
N GLY A 76 -16.24 -6.12 -6.48
CA GLY A 76 -17.52 -6.84 -6.49
C GLY A 76 -17.40 -8.33 -6.19
N ASP A 77 -16.20 -8.82 -5.88
CA ASP A 77 -16.00 -10.20 -5.43
C ASP A 77 -16.36 -10.31 -3.96
N LEU A 78 -17.08 -11.39 -3.61
CA LEU A 78 -17.33 -11.76 -2.23
C LEU A 78 -16.00 -12.13 -1.56
N VAL A 79 -15.55 -11.30 -0.63
CA VAL A 79 -14.49 -11.69 0.30
C VAL A 79 -15.19 -12.24 1.53
N ILE A 80 -15.12 -13.57 1.74
CA ILE A 80 -15.50 -14.14 3.04
C ILE A 80 -14.44 -13.70 4.05
N LEU A 81 -14.65 -12.51 4.62
CA LEU A 81 -13.96 -12.09 5.82
C LEU A 81 -14.67 -12.77 6.98
N ALA A 82 -14.14 -13.88 7.47
CA ALA A 82 -14.63 -14.51 8.69
C ALA A 82 -14.36 -13.58 9.88
N VAL A 83 -15.24 -12.62 10.12
CA VAL A 83 -15.27 -11.82 11.36
C VAL A 83 -15.99 -12.65 12.41
N ALA A 84 -15.33 -13.64 13.01
CA ALA A 84 -15.72 -14.04 14.36
C ALA A 84 -15.29 -12.89 15.27
N ALA A 85 -16.13 -11.88 15.47
CA ALA A 85 -16.08 -11.10 16.69
C ALA A 85 -16.45 -12.08 17.79
N ASP A 86 -15.48 -12.88 18.25
CA ASP A 86 -15.68 -13.57 19.49
C ASP A 86 -15.71 -12.47 20.55
N ARG A 87 -16.92 -12.16 20.98
CA ARG A 87 -17.20 -11.38 22.18
C ARG A 87 -16.49 -11.96 23.42
N HIS A 88 -15.90 -13.16 23.31
CA HIS A 88 -15.06 -13.84 24.30
C HIS A 88 -13.61 -14.02 23.88
N ALA A 89 -13.02 -13.16 23.02
CA ALA A 89 -11.56 -13.11 22.96
C ALA A 89 -11.03 -12.60 24.32
N GLU A 90 -10.86 -13.51 25.29
CA GLU A 90 -10.27 -13.24 26.60
C GLU A 90 -8.82 -12.75 26.49
N THR A 91 -8.23 -12.86 25.29
CA THR A 91 -6.89 -12.40 24.98
C THR A 91 -6.92 -11.15 24.08
N PRO A 92 -6.25 -10.07 24.49
CA PRO A 92 -6.06 -8.91 23.63
C PRO A 92 -5.25 -9.28 22.38
N TYR A 93 -5.61 -8.69 21.24
CA TYR A 93 -4.91 -8.96 19.97
C TYR A 93 -3.51 -8.37 19.96
N ASP A 94 -2.51 -9.14 19.51
CA ASP A 94 -1.15 -8.64 19.34
C ASP A 94 -1.02 -7.55 18.27
N THR A 95 -1.76 -7.65 17.17
CA THR A 95 -1.68 -6.72 16.04
C THR A 95 -3.05 -6.51 15.42
N VAL A 96 -3.43 -5.24 15.23
CA VAL A 96 -4.69 -4.86 14.58
C VAL A 96 -4.38 -4.11 13.27
N MET A 97 -4.91 -4.59 12.14
CA MET A 97 -4.73 -3.95 10.84
C MET A 97 -6.03 -3.32 10.34
N PHE A 98 -5.98 -2.04 10.01
CA PHE A 98 -7.09 -1.28 9.43
C PHE A 98 -7.01 -1.34 7.90
N GLY A 99 -8.01 -1.97 7.29
CA GLY A 99 -8.06 -2.16 5.85
C GLY A 99 -8.13 -0.84 5.08
N ALA A 100 -7.84 -0.94 3.79
CA ALA A 100 -7.97 0.14 2.83
C ALA A 100 -9.16 -0.13 1.90
N GLY A 101 -9.79 0.94 1.44
CA GLY A 101 -10.80 0.91 0.37
C GLY A 101 -10.45 1.88 -0.74
N ALA A 102 -11.06 1.69 -1.91
CA ALA A 102 -10.92 2.56 -3.07
C ALA A 102 -11.45 3.99 -2.80
N THR A 103 -12.47 4.10 -1.93
CA THR A 103 -12.98 5.38 -1.44
C THR A 103 -12.61 5.60 0.03
N ILE A 104 -12.43 6.87 0.39
CA ILE A 104 -12.22 7.29 1.78
C ILE A 104 -13.58 7.70 2.32
N GLU A 105 -14.25 6.77 2.98
CA GLU A 105 -15.53 7.03 3.64
C GLU A 105 -15.32 7.56 5.07
N PRO A 106 -16.18 8.47 5.56
CA PRO A 106 -16.14 8.93 6.94
C PRO A 106 -16.27 7.77 7.92
N MET A 107 -15.43 7.77 8.96
CA MET A 107 -15.52 6.77 10.01
C MET A 107 -16.75 6.98 10.89
N THR A 108 -17.27 5.88 11.41
CA THR A 108 -18.32 5.93 12.43
C THR A 108 -17.75 6.00 13.83
N PRO A 109 -18.55 6.50 14.80
CA PRO A 109 -18.13 6.58 16.20
C PRO A 109 -17.67 5.22 16.76
N GLY A 110 -18.29 4.12 16.33
CA GLY A 110 -17.91 2.77 16.74
C GLY A 110 -16.52 2.37 16.27
N LEU A 111 -16.18 2.66 15.00
CA LEU A 111 -14.87 2.37 14.45
C LEU A 111 -13.79 3.27 15.04
N ILE A 112 -14.10 4.55 15.32
CA ILE A 112 -13.19 5.46 16.03
C ILE A 112 -12.87 4.93 17.44
N ALA A 113 -13.90 4.55 18.20
CA ALA A 113 -13.73 4.02 19.55
C ALA A 113 -12.97 2.69 19.55
N PHE A 114 -13.25 1.81 18.58
CA PHE A 114 -12.49 0.58 18.38
C PHE A 114 -11.02 0.86 18.07
N SER A 115 -10.72 1.83 17.20
CA SER A 115 -9.35 2.17 16.81
C SER A 115 -8.52 2.64 18.00
N ARG A 116 -9.12 3.47 18.87
CA ARG A 116 -8.48 3.94 20.11
C ARG A 116 -8.18 2.79 21.06
N ARG A 117 -9.17 1.94 21.33
CA ARG A 117 -8.98 0.74 22.17
C ARG A 117 -7.95 -0.22 21.60
N ALA A 118 -7.92 -0.39 20.28
CA ALA A 118 -6.94 -1.25 19.62
C ALA A 118 -5.50 -0.78 19.92
N LEU A 119 -5.22 0.53 19.87
CA LEU A 119 -3.88 1.04 20.20
C LEU A 119 -3.49 0.83 21.67
N GLU A 120 -4.47 0.88 22.59
CA GLU A 120 -4.25 0.68 24.02
C GLU A 120 -4.04 -0.79 24.39
N THR A 121 -4.67 -1.71 23.66
CA THR A 121 -4.74 -3.13 24.03
C THR A 121 -3.84 -4.02 23.18
N SER A 122 -3.37 -3.54 22.02
CA SER A 122 -2.50 -4.31 21.13
C SER A 122 -1.06 -3.82 21.19
N ARG A 123 -0.12 -4.73 20.87
CA ARG A 123 1.30 -4.38 20.75
C ARG A 123 1.54 -3.41 19.59
N ARG A 124 0.73 -3.48 18.51
CA ARG A 124 0.77 -2.52 17.42
C ARG A 124 -0.55 -2.43 16.65
N VAL A 125 -0.79 -1.25 16.08
CA VAL A 125 -1.78 -1.04 15.03
C VAL A 125 -1.11 -0.77 13.70
N ALA A 126 -1.69 -1.24 12.62
CA ALA A 126 -1.19 -0.98 11.28
C ALA A 126 -2.28 -0.51 10.32
N ALA A 127 -1.89 0.33 9.37
CA ALA A 127 -2.79 0.93 8.41
C ALA A 127 -2.11 1.03 7.03
N PRO A 128 -2.32 0.05 6.16
CA PRO A 128 -1.92 0.14 4.77
C PRO A 128 -2.77 1.13 3.98
N CYS A 129 -2.17 1.79 2.99
CA CYS A 129 -2.83 2.61 1.99
C CYS A 129 -3.81 3.62 2.63
N THR A 130 -5.06 3.69 2.17
CA THR A 130 -6.10 4.60 2.68
C THR A 130 -6.56 4.26 4.11
N GLY A 131 -6.17 3.11 4.67
CA GLY A 131 -6.38 2.80 6.08
C GLY A 131 -5.71 3.81 7.01
N ALA A 132 -4.71 4.57 6.55
CA ALA A 132 -4.11 5.66 7.32
C ALA A 132 -5.13 6.75 7.70
N PHE A 133 -6.17 6.97 6.89
CA PHE A 133 -7.26 7.91 7.21
C PHE A 133 -8.06 7.45 8.42
N VAL A 134 -8.18 6.13 8.64
CA VAL A 134 -8.87 5.57 9.81
C VAL A 134 -8.10 5.94 11.09
N LEU A 135 -6.78 5.76 11.08
CA LEU A 135 -5.96 6.15 12.24
C LEU A 135 -5.94 7.66 12.44
N ALA A 136 -5.94 8.45 11.36
CA ALA A 136 -5.96 9.91 11.43
C ALA A 136 -7.26 10.46 12.01
N GLU A 137 -8.43 9.97 11.55
CA GLU A 137 -9.74 10.39 12.07
C GLU A 137 -9.93 10.00 13.55
N ALA A 138 -9.31 8.90 13.99
CA ALA A 138 -9.30 8.51 15.40
C ALA A 138 -8.35 9.37 16.28
N GLY A 139 -7.51 10.23 15.68
CA GLY A 139 -6.49 11.04 16.36
C GLY A 139 -5.22 10.27 16.70
N LEU A 140 -5.04 9.07 16.15
CA LEU A 140 -3.93 8.17 16.51
C LEU A 140 -2.63 8.53 15.78
N LEU A 141 -2.72 9.33 14.72
CA LEU A 141 -1.56 9.82 13.95
C LEU A 141 -1.10 11.23 14.36
N ASP A 142 -1.79 11.89 15.32
CA ASP A 142 -1.46 13.26 15.71
C ASP A 142 -0.03 13.35 16.27
N GLY A 143 0.78 14.22 15.66
CA GLY A 143 2.20 14.42 16.00
C GLY A 143 3.16 13.34 15.49
N ARG A 144 2.64 12.24 14.93
CA ARG A 144 3.41 11.09 14.44
C ARG A 144 3.76 11.21 12.97
N ARG A 145 4.82 10.49 12.58
CA ARG A 145 5.19 10.24 11.18
C ARG A 145 4.28 9.16 10.62
N ALA A 146 3.73 9.40 9.44
CA ALA A 146 2.89 8.43 8.76
C ALA A 146 3.05 8.52 7.24
N THR A 147 2.80 7.41 6.55
CA THR A 147 2.64 7.37 5.11
C THR A 147 1.26 6.83 4.74
N THR A 148 0.83 7.08 3.51
CA THR A 148 -0.35 6.50 2.89
C THR A 148 -0.06 6.34 1.40
N HIS A 149 -1.00 5.81 0.62
CA HIS A 149 -0.82 5.77 -0.82
C HIS A 149 -0.64 7.19 -1.38
N TRP A 150 0.39 7.37 -2.20
CA TRP A 150 0.83 8.67 -2.72
C TRP A 150 -0.30 9.56 -3.25
N ALA A 151 -1.24 8.98 -4.01
CA ALA A 151 -2.39 9.70 -4.58
C ALA A 151 -3.28 10.37 -3.52
N PHE A 152 -3.23 9.90 -2.27
CA PHE A 152 -3.99 10.40 -1.14
C PHE A 152 -3.12 11.11 -0.09
N ALA A 153 -1.79 11.12 -0.23
CA ALA A 153 -0.89 11.66 0.80
C ALA A 153 -1.10 13.16 1.03
N ARG A 154 -1.23 13.94 -0.04
CA ARG A 154 -1.57 15.37 0.05
C ARG A 154 -2.92 15.59 0.75
N ARG A 155 -3.93 14.79 0.40
CA ARG A 155 -5.27 14.87 1.02
C ARG A 155 -5.23 14.51 2.50
N LEU A 156 -4.39 13.54 2.90
CA LEU A 156 -4.20 13.18 4.31
C LEU A 156 -3.57 14.35 5.07
N GLN A 157 -2.51 14.96 4.54
CA GLN A 157 -1.82 16.08 5.17
C GLN A 157 -2.72 17.32 5.30
N GLU A 158 -3.53 17.62 4.29
CA GLU A 158 -4.47 18.75 4.30
C GLU A 158 -5.61 18.56 5.31
N ARG A 159 -6.15 17.34 5.44
CA ARG A 159 -7.25 17.04 6.37
C ARG A 159 -6.79 16.91 7.83
N PHE A 160 -5.56 16.42 8.05
CA PHE A 160 -5.03 16.15 9.40
C PHE A 160 -3.66 16.83 9.56
N PRO A 161 -3.63 18.15 9.78
CA PRO A 161 -2.38 18.93 9.79
C PRO A 161 -1.44 18.58 10.95
N ALA A 162 -1.94 17.90 11.99
CA ALA A 162 -1.11 17.40 13.09
C ALA A 162 -0.27 16.17 12.69
N VAL A 163 -0.64 15.46 11.61
CA VAL A 163 0.11 14.32 11.09
C VAL A 163 1.31 14.81 10.31
N LYS A 164 2.48 14.19 10.51
CA LYS A 164 3.69 14.45 9.72
C LYS A 164 3.70 13.44 8.56
N VAL A 165 3.05 13.79 7.46
CA VAL A 165 2.93 12.89 6.31
C VAL A 165 4.25 12.86 5.53
N GLU A 166 4.84 11.67 5.38
CA GLU A 166 5.92 11.43 4.40
C GLU A 166 5.32 10.68 3.22
N ASP A 167 4.95 11.45 2.21
CA ASP A 167 4.21 11.02 1.02
C ASP A 167 4.94 10.04 0.10
N ASP A 168 6.24 9.86 0.33
CA ASP A 168 7.11 9.09 -0.54
C ASP A 168 7.81 7.93 0.16
N ARG A 169 7.36 7.54 1.35
CA ARG A 169 7.82 6.31 2.01
C ARG A 169 6.89 5.15 1.69
N ILE A 170 7.45 3.99 1.35
CA ILE A 170 6.65 2.77 1.19
C ILE A 170 6.09 2.27 2.53
N PHE A 171 6.78 2.45 3.64
CA PHE A 171 6.21 2.25 4.97
C PHE A 171 6.95 3.03 6.06
N ILE A 172 6.23 3.35 7.13
CA ILE A 172 6.75 4.02 8.33
C ILE A 172 6.36 3.24 9.57
N VAL A 173 7.33 3.10 10.47
CA VAL A 173 7.13 2.60 11.83
C VAL A 173 7.37 3.75 12.80
N ASP A 174 6.31 4.21 13.46
CA ASP A 174 6.37 5.25 14.51
C ASP A 174 5.82 4.65 15.83
N GLY A 175 6.72 4.03 16.58
CA GLY A 175 6.38 3.30 17.82
C GLY A 175 5.50 2.09 17.55
N SER A 176 4.30 2.08 18.14
CA SER A 176 3.28 1.05 17.96
C SER A 176 2.36 1.29 16.74
N VAL A 177 2.57 2.37 15.97
CA VAL A 177 1.76 2.70 14.80
C VAL A 177 2.57 2.46 13.51
N TRP A 178 2.04 1.62 12.64
CA TRP A 178 2.68 1.14 11.42
C TRP A 178 1.85 1.55 10.21
N THR A 179 2.39 2.35 9.29
CA THR A 179 1.64 2.78 8.10
C THR A 179 2.40 2.39 6.84
N SER A 180 1.69 2.06 5.77
CA SER A 180 2.32 1.76 4.48
C SER A 180 1.60 2.40 3.31
N ALA A 181 2.32 2.51 2.21
CA ALA A 181 1.78 2.85 0.90
C ALA A 181 0.86 1.72 0.37
N GLY A 182 0.49 1.84 -0.91
CA GLY A 182 -0.43 0.91 -1.58
C GLY A 182 0.08 -0.52 -1.76
N MET A 183 -0.88 -1.45 -1.79
CA MET A 183 -0.81 -2.84 -2.25
C MET A 183 0.50 -3.60 -1.95
N THR A 184 1.51 -3.44 -2.80
CA THR A 184 2.79 -4.17 -2.69
C THR A 184 3.60 -3.70 -1.48
N ALA A 185 3.48 -2.45 -1.07
CA ALA A 185 4.18 -1.92 0.10
C ALA A 185 3.68 -2.53 1.42
N THR A 186 2.44 -3.02 1.44
CA THR A 186 1.90 -3.79 2.56
C THR A 186 2.63 -5.12 2.75
N ILE A 187 3.14 -5.73 1.67
CA ILE A 187 3.97 -6.94 1.75
C ILE A 187 5.29 -6.60 2.44
N ASP A 188 5.93 -5.49 2.08
CA ASP A 188 7.15 -5.02 2.74
C ASP A 188 6.91 -4.72 4.22
N LEU A 189 5.78 -4.08 4.55
CA LEU A 189 5.37 -3.82 5.94
C LEU A 189 5.20 -5.14 6.72
N ALA A 190 4.52 -6.13 6.16
CA ALA A 190 4.31 -7.43 6.79
C ALA A 190 5.64 -8.17 7.01
N LEU A 191 6.55 -8.16 6.03
CA LEU A 191 7.88 -8.74 6.17
C LEU A 191 8.70 -8.02 7.26
N ALA A 192 8.58 -6.70 7.39
CA ALA A 192 9.21 -5.94 8.47
C ALA A 192 8.63 -6.29 9.85
N MET A 193 7.33 -6.57 9.96
CA MET A 193 6.73 -7.08 11.19
C MET A 193 7.27 -8.45 11.57
N ILE A 194 7.35 -9.38 10.60
CA ILE A 194 7.89 -10.73 10.81
C ILE A 194 9.35 -10.65 11.28
N GLU A 195 10.16 -9.78 10.66
CA GLU A 195 11.55 -9.60 11.09
C GLU A 195 11.65 -9.05 12.51
N LYS A 196 10.85 -8.03 12.85
CA LYS A 196 10.86 -7.45 14.19
C LYS A 196 10.48 -8.48 15.26
N ASP A 197 9.61 -9.41 14.92
CA ASP A 197 9.07 -10.39 15.87
C ASP A 197 9.89 -11.69 15.94
N HIS A 198 10.44 -12.14 14.81
CA HIS A 198 11.02 -13.47 14.65
C HIS A 198 12.43 -13.47 14.07
N GLY A 199 13.00 -12.28 13.83
CA GLY A 199 14.33 -12.11 13.29
C GLY A 199 14.42 -12.20 11.76
N GLN A 200 15.58 -11.82 11.26
CA GLN A 200 15.85 -11.64 9.84
C GLN A 200 15.77 -12.94 9.02
N ASP A 201 16.19 -14.06 9.59
CA ASP A 201 16.19 -15.36 8.89
C ASP A 201 14.78 -15.86 8.59
N VAL A 202 13.86 -15.68 9.54
CA VAL A 202 12.45 -16.05 9.35
C VAL A 202 11.82 -15.16 8.28
N ALA A 203 12.02 -13.84 8.36
CA ALA A 203 11.51 -12.91 7.36
C ALA A 203 12.07 -13.22 5.95
N ARG A 204 13.36 -13.53 5.83
CA ARG A 204 14.00 -13.93 4.57
C ARG A 204 13.44 -15.23 4.02
N SER A 205 13.17 -16.21 4.88
CA SER A 205 12.55 -17.48 4.49
C SER A 205 11.13 -17.26 3.95
N VAL A 206 10.34 -16.41 4.60
CA VAL A 206 8.99 -16.04 4.14
C VAL A 206 9.05 -15.29 2.80
N ALA A 207 9.90 -14.28 2.67
CA ALA A 207 10.07 -13.52 1.42
C ALA A 207 10.44 -14.44 0.25
N ARG A 208 11.34 -15.42 0.47
CA ARG A 208 11.72 -16.42 -0.55
C ARG A 208 10.53 -17.29 -0.96
N LYS A 209 9.71 -17.74 -0.02
CA LYS A 209 8.50 -18.54 -0.32
C LYS A 209 7.45 -17.74 -1.10
N LEU A 210 7.37 -16.43 -0.87
CA LEU A 210 6.50 -15.52 -1.61
C LEU A 210 7.11 -15.06 -2.95
N VAL A 211 8.33 -15.51 -3.29
CA VAL A 211 9.06 -15.11 -4.51
C VAL A 211 9.25 -13.57 -4.60
N VAL A 212 9.36 -12.91 -3.44
CA VAL A 212 9.65 -11.48 -3.37
C VAL A 212 11.16 -11.29 -3.39
N TYR A 213 11.70 -11.05 -4.59
CA TYR A 213 13.14 -11.05 -4.86
C TYR A 213 13.88 -9.83 -4.29
N HIS A 214 13.18 -8.72 -4.09
CA HIS A 214 13.72 -7.50 -3.49
C HIS A 214 12.80 -7.01 -2.38
N ARG A 215 13.28 -7.15 -1.14
CA ARG A 215 12.69 -6.46 -0.01
C ARG A 215 13.01 -4.98 -0.14
N ARG A 216 11.98 -4.14 -0.16
CA ARG A 216 12.14 -2.70 -0.19
C ARG A 216 12.28 -2.19 1.24
N ALA A 217 13.29 -1.36 1.51
CA ALA A 217 13.43 -0.70 2.80
C ALA A 217 12.31 0.34 2.99
N GLY A 218 11.82 0.57 4.20
CA GLY A 218 10.74 1.54 4.47
C GLY A 218 11.02 2.94 3.93
N GLY A 219 12.32 3.28 3.85
CA GLY A 219 12.81 4.53 3.28
C GLY A 219 12.64 4.70 1.77
N GLN A 220 12.35 3.63 1.02
CA GLN A 220 12.23 3.68 -0.44
C GLN A 220 11.03 4.49 -0.89
N SER A 221 11.23 5.13 -2.05
CA SER A 221 10.23 5.86 -2.82
C SER A 221 8.97 5.05 -3.08
N GLN A 222 7.80 5.67 -2.94
CA GLN A 222 6.57 5.10 -3.51
C GLN A 222 6.58 5.20 -5.03
N PHE A 223 7.24 6.24 -5.55
CA PHE A 223 7.29 6.56 -6.96
C PHE A 223 8.53 5.98 -7.62
N SER A 224 8.34 5.36 -8.79
CA SER A 224 9.42 5.22 -9.76
C SER A 224 9.13 6.20 -10.90
N ALA A 225 10.11 6.98 -11.33
CA ALA A 225 9.96 7.87 -12.49
C ALA A 225 9.64 7.08 -13.76
N LEU A 226 9.91 5.77 -13.76
CA LEU A 226 9.46 4.84 -14.79
C LEU A 226 7.93 4.71 -14.86
N LEU A 227 7.24 4.67 -13.72
CA LEU A 227 5.78 4.51 -13.69
C LEU A 227 5.05 5.76 -14.21
N GLU A 228 5.67 6.95 -14.16
CA GLU A 228 5.08 8.19 -14.66
C GLU A 228 5.11 8.31 -16.18
N LEU A 229 6.01 7.59 -16.86
CA LEU A 229 6.21 7.76 -18.29
C LEU A 229 5.12 7.09 -19.13
N GLU A 230 4.35 6.15 -18.57
CA GLU A 230 3.27 5.34 -19.21
C GLU A 230 3.26 5.40 -20.75
N PRO A 231 4.33 4.95 -21.43
CA PRO A 231 4.43 5.12 -22.87
C PRO A 231 3.38 4.23 -23.54
N LYS A 232 2.64 4.80 -24.48
CA LYS A 232 1.54 4.09 -25.17
C LYS A 232 2.05 3.25 -26.32
N SER A 233 3.29 3.47 -26.76
CA SER A 233 3.93 2.76 -27.86
C SER A 233 5.26 2.10 -27.49
N ASP A 234 5.53 0.95 -28.12
CA ASP A 234 6.80 0.22 -28.01
C ASP A 234 8.02 1.07 -28.41
N ARG A 235 7.83 2.05 -29.30
CA ARG A 235 8.91 2.92 -29.78
C ARG A 235 9.39 3.88 -28.69
N ILE A 236 8.45 4.51 -27.98
CA ILE A 236 8.79 5.39 -26.87
C ILE A 236 9.32 4.57 -25.69
N GLN A 237 8.72 3.41 -25.40
CA GLN A 237 9.23 2.48 -24.39
C GLN A 237 10.70 2.10 -24.65
N LYS A 238 11.08 1.77 -25.89
CA LYS A 238 12.48 1.48 -26.26
C LYS A 238 13.44 2.63 -25.96
N SER A 239 13.04 3.87 -26.23
CA SER A 239 13.88 5.03 -25.90
C SER A 239 14.07 5.22 -24.39
N ILE A 240 13.04 4.92 -23.60
CA ILE A 240 13.09 4.99 -22.13
C ILE A 240 14.01 3.90 -21.58
N ASP A 241 13.90 2.68 -22.11
CA ASP A 241 14.76 1.57 -21.69
C ASP A 241 16.22 1.79 -22.07
N TYR A 242 16.48 2.35 -23.25
CA TYR A 242 17.81 2.80 -23.65
C TYR A 242 18.35 3.87 -22.69
N ALA A 243 17.54 4.88 -22.35
CA ALA A 243 17.96 5.93 -21.42
C ALA A 243 18.38 5.35 -20.05
N LYS A 244 17.58 4.42 -19.50
CA LYS A 244 17.88 3.77 -18.21
C LYS A 244 19.20 3.00 -18.22
N ALA A 245 19.48 2.31 -19.32
CA ALA A 245 20.69 1.50 -19.44
C ALA A 245 21.97 2.35 -19.61
N ASN A 246 21.84 3.65 -19.91
CA ASN A 246 22.94 4.54 -20.29
C ASN A 246 22.87 5.90 -19.55
N LEU A 247 22.40 5.91 -18.29
CA LEU A 247 22.16 7.15 -17.55
C LEU A 247 23.43 7.97 -17.28
N ASP A 248 24.58 7.30 -17.16
CA ASP A 248 25.92 7.86 -16.98
C ASP A 248 26.45 8.59 -18.22
N GLY A 249 25.97 8.22 -19.40
CA GLY A 249 26.36 8.80 -20.69
C GLY A 249 25.75 10.18 -20.97
N VAL A 250 26.15 10.77 -22.10
CA VAL A 250 25.37 11.87 -22.69
C VAL A 250 24.12 11.24 -23.31
N LEU A 251 22.93 11.79 -23.01
CA LEU A 251 21.66 11.32 -23.53
C LEU A 251 20.98 12.47 -24.25
N SER A 252 21.36 12.66 -25.51
CA SER A 252 20.82 13.67 -26.40
C SER A 252 19.46 13.26 -26.97
N VAL A 253 18.73 14.21 -27.55
CA VAL A 253 17.44 13.91 -28.20
C VAL A 253 17.67 13.01 -29.41
N GLU A 254 18.80 13.18 -30.08
CA GLU A 254 19.24 12.42 -31.24
C GLU A 254 19.47 10.94 -30.90
N GLU A 255 20.19 10.65 -29.81
CA GLU A 255 20.45 9.27 -29.36
C GLU A 255 19.17 8.55 -28.95
N LEU A 256 18.28 9.24 -28.22
CA LEU A 256 16.99 8.67 -27.83
C LEU A 256 16.05 8.45 -29.02
N ALA A 257 16.09 9.35 -30.02
CA ALA A 257 15.32 9.22 -31.24
C ALA A 257 15.81 8.05 -32.10
N GLU A 258 17.13 7.83 -32.17
CA GLU A 258 17.73 6.68 -32.83
C GLU A 258 17.29 5.37 -32.16
N ALA A 259 17.31 5.29 -30.83
CA ALA A 259 16.81 4.14 -30.08
C ALA A 259 15.31 3.87 -30.33
N ALA A 260 14.52 4.91 -30.60
CA ALA A 260 13.10 4.80 -30.97
C ALA A 260 12.86 4.48 -32.46
N GLY A 261 13.89 4.55 -33.31
CA GLY A 261 13.76 4.45 -34.77
C GLY A 261 12.99 5.63 -35.38
N LEU A 262 13.15 6.84 -34.82
CA LEU A 262 12.44 8.05 -35.24
C LEU A 262 13.42 9.19 -35.55
N SER A 263 13.00 10.16 -36.37
CA SER A 263 13.75 11.42 -36.46
C SER A 263 13.62 12.23 -35.17
N PRO A 264 14.60 13.09 -34.81
CA PRO A 264 14.58 13.88 -33.56
C PRO A 264 13.30 14.70 -33.34
N ARG A 265 12.76 15.26 -34.43
CA ARG A 265 11.54 16.07 -34.41
C ARG A 265 10.28 15.23 -34.18
N GLN A 266 10.20 14.05 -34.82
CA GLN A 266 9.09 13.12 -34.61
C GLN A 266 9.13 12.55 -33.20
N PHE A 267 10.31 12.16 -32.75
CA PHE A 267 10.55 11.64 -31.40
C PHE A 267 10.12 12.63 -30.33
N SER A 268 10.62 13.87 -30.35
CA SER A 268 10.28 14.88 -29.33
C SER A 268 8.77 15.13 -29.23
N ARG A 269 8.07 15.12 -30.37
CA ARG A 269 6.62 15.31 -30.42
C ARG A 269 5.87 14.09 -29.86
N ALA A 270 6.22 12.89 -30.33
CA ALA A 270 5.59 11.64 -29.90
C ALA A 270 5.83 11.39 -28.40
N PHE A 271 7.07 11.56 -27.95
CA PHE A 271 7.46 11.41 -26.55
C PHE A 271 6.63 12.32 -25.64
N ARG A 272 6.50 13.61 -25.97
CA ARG A 272 5.68 14.53 -25.17
C ARG A 272 4.18 14.21 -25.23
N ALA A 273 3.68 13.77 -26.37
CA ALA A 273 2.28 13.39 -26.52
C ALA A 273 1.92 12.13 -25.72
N GLU A 274 2.84 11.19 -25.58
CA GLU A 274 2.63 9.94 -24.85
C GLU A 274 2.92 10.08 -23.34
N THR A 275 4.04 10.72 -22.98
CA THR A 275 4.56 10.77 -21.60
C THR A 275 4.19 12.04 -20.84
N GLY A 276 3.61 13.05 -21.52
CA GLY A 276 3.29 14.36 -20.95
C GLY A 276 4.49 15.31 -20.75
N GLN A 277 5.73 14.84 -20.90
CA GLN A 277 6.95 15.61 -20.63
C GLN A 277 7.95 15.59 -21.78
N SER A 278 8.99 16.43 -21.72
CA SER A 278 10.07 16.43 -22.73
C SER A 278 11.06 15.29 -22.46
N PRO A 279 11.76 14.76 -23.49
CA PRO A 279 12.79 13.74 -23.30
C PRO A 279 13.86 14.14 -22.28
N ALA A 280 14.33 15.39 -22.35
CA ALA A 280 15.33 15.92 -21.40
C ALA A 280 14.82 15.93 -19.95
N LYS A 281 13.53 16.23 -19.73
CA LYS A 281 12.94 16.21 -18.38
C LYS A 281 12.78 14.78 -17.87
N ALA A 282 12.39 13.84 -18.72
CA ALA A 282 12.33 12.43 -18.38
C ALA A 282 13.71 11.87 -18.00
N VAL A 283 14.75 12.15 -18.78
CA VAL A 283 16.14 11.78 -18.43
C VAL A 283 16.57 12.39 -17.11
N GLU A 284 16.29 13.68 -16.87
CA GLU A 284 16.59 14.32 -15.58
C GLU A 284 15.91 13.59 -14.42
N ASN A 285 14.63 13.22 -14.55
CA ASN A 285 13.91 12.49 -13.51
C ASN A 285 14.47 11.09 -13.27
N LEU A 286 14.80 10.34 -14.34
CA LEU A 286 15.44 9.03 -14.24
C LEU A 286 16.80 9.12 -13.53
N ARG A 287 17.60 10.15 -13.81
CA ARG A 287 18.87 10.39 -13.12
C ARG A 287 18.69 10.74 -11.64
N VAL A 288 17.70 11.57 -11.31
CA VAL A 288 17.37 11.89 -9.91
C VAL A 288 16.98 10.62 -9.14
N GLU A 289 16.16 9.76 -9.75
CA GLU A 289 15.76 8.48 -9.17
C GLU A 289 16.97 7.55 -8.95
N ALA A 290 17.82 7.37 -9.97
CA ALA A 290 19.03 6.55 -9.85
C ALA A 290 19.97 7.08 -8.75
N ALA A 291 20.18 8.39 -8.69
CA ALA A 291 21.02 9.03 -7.68
C ALA A 291 20.46 8.82 -6.27
N ARG A 292 19.14 8.95 -6.11
CA ARG A 292 18.48 8.67 -4.84
C ARG A 292 18.66 7.22 -4.41
N LEU A 293 18.45 6.25 -5.30
CA LEU A 293 18.64 4.83 -4.98
C LEU A 293 20.08 4.55 -4.53
N MET A 294 21.08 5.15 -5.18
CA MET A 294 22.48 5.04 -4.75
C MET A 294 22.74 5.65 -3.36
N MET A 295 22.04 6.74 -3.01
CA MET A 295 22.11 7.36 -1.67
C MET A 295 21.47 6.49 -0.59
N GLU A 296 20.39 5.78 -0.93
CA GLU A 296 19.68 4.88 -0.02
C GLU A 296 20.46 3.58 0.23
N GLN A 297 21.11 3.04 -0.80
CA GLN A 297 21.81 1.74 -0.73
C GLN A 297 23.27 1.84 -0.27
N GLY A 298 23.92 3.01 -0.45
CA GLY A 298 25.37 3.12 -0.44
C GLY A 298 25.98 4.15 0.50
N ARG A 299 27.33 4.16 0.51
CA ARG A 299 28.15 5.17 1.22
C ARG A 299 28.93 6.07 0.26
N HIS A 300 28.63 6.02 -1.03
CA HIS A 300 29.29 6.83 -2.06
C HIS A 300 29.23 8.33 -1.72
N SER A 301 30.30 9.05 -2.09
CA SER A 301 30.31 10.51 -1.99
C SER A 301 29.32 11.12 -2.99
N MET A 302 28.93 12.37 -2.75
CA MET A 302 28.02 13.06 -3.68
C MET A 302 28.66 13.26 -5.06
N ASP A 303 29.98 13.41 -5.13
CA ASP A 303 30.73 13.52 -6.38
C ASP A 303 30.63 12.24 -7.20
N VAL A 304 30.85 11.08 -6.57
CA VAL A 304 30.74 9.78 -7.24
C VAL A 304 29.32 9.56 -7.73
N ILE A 305 28.31 9.83 -6.90
CA ILE A 305 26.90 9.66 -7.29
C ILE A 305 26.55 10.56 -8.47
N ALA A 306 27.03 11.81 -8.51
CA ALA A 306 26.74 12.73 -9.61
C ALA A 306 27.34 12.25 -10.93
N VAL A 307 28.54 11.68 -10.92
CA VAL A 307 29.21 11.15 -12.12
C VAL A 307 28.51 9.88 -12.60
N GLU A 308 28.32 8.89 -11.72
CA GLU A 308 27.71 7.59 -12.02
C GLU A 308 26.26 7.69 -12.52
N THR A 309 25.58 8.78 -12.19
CA THR A 309 24.19 9.02 -12.64
C THR A 309 24.09 10.05 -13.77
N GLY A 310 25.22 10.47 -14.35
CA GLY A 310 25.27 11.32 -15.53
C GLY A 310 24.90 12.80 -15.29
N PHE A 311 24.94 13.27 -14.03
CA PHE A 311 24.86 14.72 -13.75
C PHE A 311 26.18 15.45 -14.03
N ALA A 312 27.29 14.71 -14.17
CA ALA A 312 28.67 15.18 -14.31
C ALA A 312 29.25 15.90 -13.09
N ASP A 313 28.45 16.72 -12.38
CA ASP A 313 28.88 17.41 -11.17
C ASP A 313 27.78 17.51 -10.09
N PRO A 314 28.14 17.65 -8.80
CA PRO A 314 27.18 17.74 -7.71
C PRO A 314 26.24 18.95 -7.77
N ASP A 315 26.64 20.07 -8.39
CA ASP A 315 25.82 21.29 -8.45
C ASP A 315 24.69 21.14 -9.47
N ARG A 316 24.94 20.48 -10.59
CA ARG A 316 23.90 20.05 -11.55
C ARG A 316 22.93 19.08 -10.90
N MET A 317 23.44 18.07 -10.19
CA MET A 317 22.62 17.13 -9.43
C MET A 317 21.76 17.86 -8.40
N ARG A 318 22.34 18.76 -7.60
CA ARG A 318 21.62 19.55 -6.59
C ARG A 318 20.48 20.37 -7.21
N ARG A 319 20.73 21.02 -8.34
CA ARG A 319 19.70 21.79 -9.05
C ARG A 319 18.57 20.91 -9.58
N ALA A 320 18.89 19.72 -10.10
CA ALA A 320 17.88 18.76 -10.55
C ALA A 320 17.02 18.25 -9.39
N PHE A 321 17.63 17.89 -8.26
CA PHE A 321 16.93 17.49 -7.04
C PHE A 321 15.99 18.58 -6.52
N LEU A 322 16.42 19.84 -6.49
CA LEU A 322 15.55 20.95 -6.09
C LEU A 322 14.38 21.15 -7.05
N ARG A 323 14.57 20.95 -8.36
CA ARG A 323 13.49 21.06 -9.36
C ARG A 323 12.50 19.90 -9.29
N THR A 324 12.98 18.68 -9.03
CA THR A 324 12.15 17.46 -9.11
C THR A 324 11.55 17.08 -7.76
N LEU A 325 12.28 17.24 -6.65
CA LEU A 325 11.86 16.79 -5.31
C LEU A 325 11.73 17.94 -4.30
N GLY A 326 12.07 19.18 -4.66
CA GLY A 326 12.03 20.32 -3.74
C GLY A 326 13.06 20.27 -2.60
N GLN A 327 13.93 19.26 -2.55
CA GLN A 327 14.89 19.04 -1.48
C GLN A 327 16.30 18.75 -2.04
N PRO A 328 17.38 19.21 -1.37
CA PRO A 328 18.74 18.93 -1.82
C PRO A 328 19.16 17.48 -1.52
N PRO A 329 20.11 16.91 -2.30
CA PRO A 329 20.59 15.53 -2.15
C PRO A 329 21.01 15.15 -0.72
N GLN A 330 21.64 16.08 0.00
CA GLN A 330 22.12 15.84 1.36
C GLN A 330 20.98 15.59 2.36
N THR A 331 19.84 16.27 2.19
CA THR A 331 18.64 16.05 3.02
C THR A 331 18.09 14.65 2.77
N ILE A 332 17.96 14.26 1.50
CA ILE A 332 17.50 12.91 1.12
C ILE A 332 18.41 11.83 1.71
N ARG A 333 19.74 11.98 1.61
CA ARG A 333 20.69 11.02 2.21
C ARG A 333 20.56 10.94 3.74
N ARG A 334 20.37 12.06 4.42
CA ARG A 334 20.17 12.07 5.88
C ARG A 334 18.89 11.31 6.26
N ASN A 335 17.79 11.63 5.60
CA ASN A 335 16.49 10.99 5.82
C ASN A 335 16.54 9.47 5.53
N ALA A 336 17.32 9.04 4.53
CA ALA A 336 17.55 7.62 4.23
C ALA A 336 18.34 6.91 5.35
N ARG A 337 19.39 7.55 5.89
CA ARG A 337 20.20 6.98 6.98
C ARG A 337 19.42 6.87 8.29
N GLU A 338 18.63 7.89 8.63
CA GLU A 338 17.77 7.86 9.82
C GLU A 338 16.72 6.74 9.75
N SER A 339 16.27 6.38 8.54
CA SER A 339 15.33 5.27 8.31
C SER A 339 15.99 3.88 8.35
N ALA A 340 17.32 3.79 8.16
CA ALA A 340 18.05 2.53 8.25
C ALA A 340 18.55 2.23 9.67
N SER A 341 18.60 3.25 10.54
CA SER A 341 18.99 3.13 11.94
C SER A 341 17.82 2.92 12.92
N ALA A 342 16.58 2.99 12.42
CA ALA A 342 15.34 2.82 13.18
C ALA A 342 14.70 1.47 12.85
#